data_AF-A0A1J0PC51-F1
#
_entry.id   AF-A0A1J0PC51-F1
#
_cell.length_a   1.000
_cell.length_b   1.000
_cell.length_c   1.000
_cell.angle_alpha   90.00
_cell.angle_beta   90.00
_cell.angle_gamma   90.00
#
_symmetry.space_group_name_H-M   'P 1'
#
loop_
_entity.id
_entity.type
_entity.pdbx_description
1 polymer ?
#
loop_
_entity_poly.entity_id
_entity_poly.type
_entity_poly.pdbx_seq_one_letter_code
_entity_poly.pdbx_strand_id
1 'polypeptide(L)'
;MAKPRWVNTGPPEQGLSIDIPHHASVMFRRSAYEAAGGYRPEFYFGQDWDLWYRLAEQGTFIHIPEVLTRVRLFTCGLSSRHWREQRAIAALSRACYAARRSGHPEAPLLVQAARVRPRPPGWRLPSWWPFDRHQAEGAYFIAESLRRNGDPRCRRYFAEAFRHGPWLPKVWLRATQSLHLSAHP
;
A
#
# COMPACT_ATOMS: atom_id res chain seq x y z
N MET A 1 -0.83 29.16 24.36
CA MET A 1 -1.85 28.11 24.11
C MET A 1 -1.17 26.75 24.24
N ALA A 2 -1.60 25.90 25.18
CA ALA A 2 -1.02 24.57 25.38
C ALA A 2 -1.37 23.65 24.20
N LYS A 3 -0.39 22.92 23.65
CA LYS A 3 -0.64 21.93 22.58
C LYS A 3 -1.59 20.84 23.12
N PRO A 4 -2.61 20.40 22.35
CA PRO A 4 -3.50 19.35 22.79
C PRO A 4 -2.73 18.06 23.10
N ARG A 5 -3.13 17.38 24.18
CA ARG A 5 -2.44 16.25 24.81
C ARG A 5 -2.35 14.97 23.95
N TRP A 6 -3.00 14.97 22.78
CA TRP A 6 -3.10 13.84 21.85
C TRP A 6 -2.21 13.99 20.60
N VAL A 7 -1.48 15.11 20.48
CA VAL A 7 -0.59 15.35 19.35
C VAL A 7 0.71 14.60 19.60
N ASN A 8 0.86 13.42 19.01
CA ASN A 8 2.16 12.75 18.97
C ASN A 8 3.01 13.46 17.89
N THR A 9 3.70 14.54 18.26
CA THR A 9 4.66 15.23 17.39
C THR A 9 5.96 14.46 17.37
N GLY A 10 6.02 13.39 16.60
CA GLY A 10 7.29 12.76 16.23
C GLY A 10 8.00 13.59 15.14
N PRO A 11 9.32 13.47 15.00
CA PRO A 11 10.02 13.83 13.76
C PRO A 11 9.28 13.21 12.55
N PRO A 12 9.21 13.87 11.39
CA PRO A 12 8.43 13.37 10.25
C PRO A 12 8.82 11.94 9.85
N GLU A 13 10.09 11.58 10.00
CA GLU A 13 10.62 10.23 9.81
C GLU A 13 9.98 9.18 10.75
N GLN A 14 9.57 9.56 11.97
CA GLN A 14 8.86 8.69 12.92
C GLN A 14 7.36 8.61 12.58
N GLY A 15 6.74 9.73 12.19
CA GLY A 15 5.35 9.77 11.69
C GLY A 15 5.13 8.96 10.40
N LEU A 16 6.20 8.72 9.65
CA LEU A 16 6.24 7.90 8.43
C LEU A 16 6.75 6.47 8.68
N SER A 17 7.25 6.16 9.88
CA SER A 17 7.82 4.86 10.24
C SER A 17 6.81 3.82 10.74
N ILE A 18 5.56 4.22 11.03
CA ILE A 18 4.48 3.33 11.53
C ILE A 18 3.39 3.18 10.45
N ASP A 19 3.76 2.81 9.23
CA ASP A 19 2.86 2.67 8.09
C ASP A 19 2.34 4.01 7.53
N ILE A 20 2.86 4.36 6.36
CA ILE A 20 2.48 5.58 5.63
C ILE A 20 0.95 5.67 5.54
N PRO A 21 0.33 6.79 5.93
CA PRO A 21 -1.12 6.86 6.08
C PRO A 21 -1.80 6.58 4.74
N HIS A 22 -2.91 5.84 4.80
CA HIS A 22 -3.72 5.56 3.63
C HIS A 22 -4.17 6.87 2.98
N HIS A 23 -4.12 6.97 1.65
CA HIS A 23 -4.45 8.18 0.90
C HIS A 23 -5.73 8.89 1.39
N ALA A 24 -6.81 8.13 1.61
CA ALA A 24 -8.10 8.64 2.05
C ALA A 24 -8.16 9.13 3.52
N SER A 25 -7.09 8.98 4.30
CA SER A 25 -7.05 9.31 5.74
C SER A 25 -6.29 10.59 6.06
N VAL A 26 -5.73 11.27 5.05
CA VAL A 26 -4.87 12.45 5.27
C VAL A 26 -5.56 13.72 4.80
N MET A 27 -5.44 14.76 5.62
CA MET A 27 -5.79 16.13 5.26
C MET A 27 -4.54 17.02 5.34
N PHE A 28 -4.42 17.98 4.43
CA PHE A 28 -3.32 18.94 4.40
C PHE A 28 -3.80 20.30 3.90
N ARG A 29 -3.05 21.36 4.22
CA ARG A 29 -3.34 22.71 3.73
C ARG A 29 -3.05 22.80 2.23
N ARG A 30 -3.93 23.47 1.49
CA ARG A 30 -3.72 23.75 0.06
C ARG A 30 -2.38 24.43 -0.22
N SER A 31 -2.00 25.42 0.58
CA SER A 31 -0.73 26.13 0.41
C SER A 31 0.50 25.21 0.55
N ALA A 32 0.44 24.21 1.43
CA ALA A 32 1.52 23.23 1.58
C ALA A 32 1.61 22.29 0.36
N TYR A 33 0.47 21.91 -0.23
CA TYR A 33 0.43 21.12 -1.47
C TYR A 33 0.99 21.88 -2.66
N GLU A 34 0.62 23.15 -2.81
CA GLU A 34 1.14 24.03 -3.86
C GLU A 34 2.65 24.25 -3.68
N ALA A 35 3.10 24.52 -2.44
CA ALA A 35 4.53 24.65 -2.12
C ALA A 35 5.32 23.35 -2.37
N ALA A 36 4.71 22.19 -2.14
CA ALA A 36 5.34 20.90 -2.44
C ALA A 36 5.42 20.61 -3.95
N GLY A 37 4.68 21.33 -4.80
CA GLY A 37 4.64 21.11 -6.26
C GLY A 37 3.66 20.01 -6.70
N GLY A 38 2.69 19.65 -5.85
CA GLY A 38 1.63 18.70 -6.20
C GLY A 38 2.08 17.25 -6.44
N TYR A 39 1.28 16.46 -7.17
CA TYR A 39 1.64 15.07 -7.52
C TYR A 39 2.66 15.01 -8.66
N ARG A 40 3.62 14.10 -8.55
CA ARG A 40 4.69 13.88 -9.53
C ARG A 40 4.34 12.74 -10.51
N PRO A 41 4.41 12.95 -11.84
CA PRO A 41 4.06 11.94 -12.84
C PRO A 41 5.02 10.73 -12.89
N GLU A 42 6.23 10.87 -12.35
CA GLU A 42 7.20 9.78 -12.26
C GLU A 42 6.67 8.64 -11.40
N PHE A 43 5.94 8.96 -10.34
CA PHE A 43 5.28 8.00 -9.46
C PHE A 43 3.92 7.61 -10.06
N TYR A 44 3.86 6.53 -10.84
CA TYR A 44 2.58 6.06 -11.40
C TYR A 44 1.72 5.34 -10.36
N PHE A 45 2.36 4.55 -9.50
CA PHE A 45 1.73 3.97 -8.30
C PHE A 45 2.16 4.79 -7.08
N GLY A 46 1.38 4.78 -6.00
CA GLY A 46 1.81 5.32 -4.70
C GLY A 46 2.25 6.79 -4.73
N GLN A 47 1.59 7.63 -5.54
CA GLN A 47 1.85 9.07 -5.65
C GLN A 47 1.77 9.81 -4.32
N ASP A 48 0.89 9.32 -3.46
CA ASP A 48 0.66 9.81 -2.12
C ASP A 48 1.91 9.69 -1.26
N TRP A 49 2.69 8.61 -1.34
CA TRP A 49 3.93 8.46 -0.57
C TRP A 49 4.96 9.53 -0.84
N ASP A 50 5.28 9.79 -2.12
CA ASP A 50 6.22 10.86 -2.47
C ASP A 50 5.71 12.23 -2.02
N LEU A 51 4.40 12.49 -2.17
CA LEU A 51 3.78 13.71 -1.70
C LEU A 51 3.87 13.85 -0.17
N TRP A 52 3.63 12.79 0.60
CA TRP A 52 3.72 12.83 2.07
C TRP A 52 5.11 13.21 2.54
N TYR A 53 6.15 12.64 1.95
CA TYR A 53 7.54 13.02 2.26
C TYR A 53 7.82 14.50 1.94
N ARG A 54 7.32 15.03 0.83
CA ARG A 54 7.50 16.44 0.47
C ARG A 54 6.69 17.38 1.37
N LEU A 55 5.47 17.01 1.74
CA LEU A 55 4.66 17.77 2.70
C LEU A 55 5.30 17.77 4.09
N ALA A 56 5.95 16.67 4.48
CA ALA A 56 6.68 16.55 5.75
C ALA A 56 7.89 17.50 5.83
N GLU A 57 8.43 17.94 4.70
CA GLU A 57 9.48 18.96 4.65
C GLU A 57 8.93 20.39 4.83
N GLN A 58 7.61 20.60 4.62
CA GLN A 58 6.96 21.90 4.74
C GLN A 58 6.38 22.17 6.14
N GLY A 59 6.30 21.16 7.00
CA GLY A 59 5.68 21.32 8.32
C GLY A 59 5.60 20.03 9.12
N THR A 60 4.72 20.04 10.13
CA THR A 60 4.56 18.92 11.08
C THR A 60 3.38 18.04 10.71
N PHE A 61 3.57 16.73 10.80
CA PHE A 61 2.48 15.75 10.72
C PHE A 61 1.87 15.50 12.09
N ILE A 62 0.54 15.38 12.13
CA ILE A 62 -0.21 15.06 13.34
C ILE A 62 -1.02 13.81 13.05
N HIS A 63 -0.84 12.78 13.88
CA HIS A 63 -1.63 11.56 13.83
C HIS A 63 -2.80 11.64 14.81
N ILE A 64 -4.01 11.30 14.35
CA ILE A 64 -5.20 11.22 15.17
C ILE A 64 -5.46 9.73 15.45
N PRO A 65 -5.34 9.25 16.70
CA PRO A 65 -5.45 7.83 17.04
C PRO A 65 -6.91 7.35 17.08
N GLU A 66 -7.70 7.74 16.09
CA GLU A 66 -9.13 7.41 15.96
C GLU A 66 -9.39 6.78 14.59
N VAL A 67 -10.35 5.85 14.51
CA VAL A 67 -10.74 5.21 13.26
C VAL A 67 -11.69 6.13 12.48
N LEU A 68 -11.12 7.01 11.66
CA LEU A 68 -11.88 8.00 10.88
C LEU A 68 -12.16 7.60 9.43
N THR A 69 -11.60 6.48 8.96
CA THR A 69 -11.75 6.02 7.57
C THR A 69 -11.96 4.51 7.52
N ARG A 70 -12.97 4.07 6.75
CA ARG A 70 -13.10 2.68 6.33
C ARG A 70 -12.88 2.57 4.84
N VAL A 71 -12.03 1.64 4.45
CA VAL A 71 -11.73 1.35 3.04
C VAL A 71 -12.23 -0.04 2.71
N ARG A 72 -12.85 -0.20 1.55
CA ARG A 72 -13.23 -1.50 1.02
C ARG A 72 -12.09 -2.06 0.17
N LEU A 73 -11.65 -3.27 0.50
CA LEU A 73 -10.71 -4.01 -0.32
C LEU A 73 -11.46 -4.87 -1.33
N PHE A 74 -11.06 -4.78 -2.59
CA PHE A 74 -11.57 -5.60 -3.69
C PHE A 74 -10.51 -6.60 -4.13
N THR A 75 -10.91 -7.82 -4.49
CA THR A 75 -9.97 -8.85 -4.95
C THR A 75 -9.27 -8.42 -6.24
N CYS A 76 -9.95 -7.69 -7.11
CA CYS A 76 -9.39 -7.11 -8.34
C CYS A 76 -8.86 -5.67 -8.18
N GLY A 77 -8.69 -5.15 -6.97
CA GLY A 77 -8.24 -3.78 -6.72
C GLY A 77 -6.77 -3.52 -7.05
N LEU A 78 -6.38 -2.24 -7.13
CA LEU A 78 -5.00 -1.82 -7.39
C LEU A 78 -4.03 -2.35 -6.32
N SER A 79 -4.42 -2.26 -5.04
CA SER A 79 -3.63 -2.70 -3.89
C SER A 79 -3.30 -4.19 -3.92
N SER A 80 -4.18 -5.03 -4.46
CA SER A 80 -3.93 -6.46 -4.59
C SER A 80 -3.13 -6.82 -5.85
N ARG A 81 -3.39 -6.14 -6.97
CA ARG A 81 -2.78 -6.43 -8.28
C ARG A 81 -1.34 -5.95 -8.41
N HIS A 82 -1.01 -4.79 -7.86
CA HIS A 82 0.27 -4.12 -8.07
C HIS A 82 1.04 -3.86 -6.76
N TRP A 83 0.90 -4.76 -5.78
CA TRP A 83 1.53 -4.58 -4.46
C TRP A 83 3.07 -4.56 -4.55
N ARG A 84 3.65 -5.26 -5.53
CA ARG A 84 5.11 -5.31 -5.73
C ARG A 84 5.63 -3.98 -6.26
N GLU A 85 4.96 -3.45 -7.27
CA GLU A 85 5.24 -2.15 -7.86
C GLU A 85 5.04 -1.04 -6.83
N GLN A 86 3.97 -1.12 -6.03
CA GLN A 86 3.79 -0.26 -4.87
C GLN A 86 4.97 -0.38 -3.91
N ARG A 87 5.36 -1.57 -3.45
CA ARG A 87 6.52 -1.69 -2.56
C ARG A 87 7.82 -1.08 -3.11
N ALA A 88 8.07 -1.23 -4.42
CA ALA A 88 9.21 -0.60 -5.09
C ALA A 88 9.11 0.94 -5.08
N ILE A 89 7.93 1.48 -5.40
CA ILE A 89 7.66 2.92 -5.33
C ILE A 89 7.84 3.45 -3.91
N ALA A 90 7.34 2.78 -2.86
CA ALA A 90 7.53 3.21 -1.47
C ALA A 90 9.02 3.37 -1.13
N ALA A 91 9.84 2.40 -1.56
CA ALA A 91 11.28 2.47 -1.35
C ALA A 91 11.92 3.66 -2.10
N LEU A 92 11.51 3.90 -3.34
CA LEU A 92 11.98 5.04 -4.14
C LEU A 92 11.54 6.38 -3.55
N SER A 93 10.29 6.53 -3.08
CA SER A 93 9.82 7.74 -2.41
C SER A 93 10.64 8.04 -1.15
N ARG A 94 10.92 7.02 -0.33
CA ARG A 94 11.77 7.15 0.85
C ARG A 94 13.22 7.49 0.47
N ALA A 95 13.75 6.92 -0.60
CA ALA A 95 15.09 7.23 -1.09
C ALA A 95 15.19 8.68 -1.58
N CYS A 96 14.17 9.19 -2.30
CA CYS A 96 14.12 10.60 -2.73
C CYS A 96 14.12 11.53 -1.52
N TYR A 97 13.32 11.22 -0.49
CA TYR A 97 13.31 11.97 0.77
C TYR A 97 14.68 12.01 1.43
N ALA A 98 15.33 10.85 1.58
CA ALA A 98 16.66 10.76 2.17
C ALA A 98 17.71 11.54 1.35
N ALA A 99 17.65 11.45 0.01
CA ALA A 99 18.53 12.19 -0.89
C ALA A 99 18.37 13.71 -0.70
N ARG A 100 17.14 14.24 -0.71
CA ARG A 100 16.87 15.67 -0.48
C ARG A 100 17.39 16.15 0.88
N ARG A 101 17.14 15.38 1.94
CA ARG A 101 17.63 15.69 3.30
C ARG A 101 19.16 15.70 3.41
N SER A 102 19.83 14.96 2.54
CA SER A 102 21.29 14.83 2.52
C SER A 102 21.94 15.72 1.45
N GLY A 103 21.17 16.59 0.78
CA GLY A 103 21.66 17.45 -0.32
C GLY A 103 22.07 16.70 -1.60
N HIS A 104 21.68 15.43 -1.75
CA HIS A 104 21.98 14.63 -2.92
C HIS A 104 20.90 14.79 -4.00
N PRO A 105 21.25 14.67 -5.30
CA PRO A 105 20.28 14.79 -6.38
C PRO A 105 19.29 13.62 -6.40
N GLU A 106 18.00 13.91 -6.54
CA GLU A 106 16.94 12.89 -6.67
C GLU A 106 16.68 12.45 -8.13
N ALA A 107 17.24 13.14 -9.12
CA ALA A 107 16.98 12.88 -10.54
C ALA A 107 17.16 11.39 -10.97
N PRO A 108 18.21 10.66 -10.52
CA PRO A 108 18.34 9.24 -10.86
C PRO A 108 17.21 8.38 -10.28
N LEU A 109 16.71 8.73 -9.09
CA LEU A 109 15.62 8.01 -8.42
C LEU A 109 14.28 8.29 -9.10
N LEU A 110 14.05 9.53 -9.55
CA LEU A 110 12.89 9.91 -10.34
C LEU A 110 12.82 9.14 -11.67
N VAL A 111 13.96 8.98 -12.35
CA VAL A 111 14.04 8.13 -13.56
C VAL A 111 13.69 6.67 -13.25
N GLN A 112 14.12 6.14 -12.10
CA GLN A 112 13.75 4.78 -11.70
C GLN A 112 12.25 4.67 -11.40
N ALA A 113 11.67 5.64 -10.68
CA ALA A 113 10.23 5.68 -10.40
C ALA A 113 9.41 5.74 -11.68
N ALA A 114 9.83 6.56 -12.65
CA ALA A 114 9.18 6.69 -13.96
C ALA A 114 9.15 5.37 -14.77
N ARG A 115 10.07 4.44 -14.50
CA ARG A 115 10.11 3.11 -15.15
C ARG A 115 9.17 2.10 -14.50
N VAL A 116 8.71 2.34 -13.28
CA VAL A 116 7.75 1.46 -12.61
C VAL A 116 6.36 1.75 -13.17
N ARG A 117 5.87 0.85 -14.01
CA ARG A 117 4.58 0.95 -14.72
C ARG A 117 3.90 -0.42 -14.76
N PRO A 118 2.57 -0.49 -14.95
CA PRO A 118 1.89 -1.75 -15.18
C PRO A 118 2.53 -2.45 -16.37
N ARG A 119 2.92 -3.72 -16.20
CA ARG A 119 3.42 -4.53 -17.31
C ARG A 119 2.27 -5.37 -17.85
N PRO A 120 2.04 -5.38 -19.18
CA PRO A 120 1.12 -6.33 -19.76
C PRO A 120 1.61 -7.76 -19.45
N PRO A 121 0.70 -8.73 -19.26
CA PRO A 121 1.11 -10.10 -19.11
C PRO A 121 1.88 -10.55 -20.36
N GLY A 122 3.04 -11.19 -20.16
CA GLY A 122 3.88 -11.66 -21.27
C GLY A 122 3.21 -12.72 -22.15
N TRP A 123 2.13 -13.33 -21.65
CA TRP A 123 1.28 -14.24 -22.41
C TRP A 123 -0.19 -13.99 -22.06
N ARG A 124 -1.06 -13.93 -23.06
CA ARG A 124 -2.51 -13.84 -22.86
C ARG A 124 -3.07 -15.26 -22.84
N LEU A 125 -3.73 -15.64 -21.75
CA LEU A 125 -4.46 -16.90 -21.70
C LEU A 125 -5.65 -16.84 -22.67
N PRO A 126 -6.03 -17.97 -23.30
CA PRO A 126 -7.21 -18.03 -24.14
C PRO A 126 -8.48 -17.62 -23.38
N SER A 127 -9.44 -17.00 -24.07
CA SER A 127 -10.70 -16.53 -23.45
C SER A 127 -11.57 -17.64 -22.84
N TRP A 128 -11.42 -18.88 -23.30
CA TRP A 128 -12.10 -20.06 -22.76
C TRP A 128 -11.48 -20.58 -21.46
N TRP A 129 -10.30 -20.08 -21.07
CA TRP A 129 -9.62 -20.51 -19.86
C TRP A 129 -10.44 -20.08 -18.62
N PRO A 130 -10.93 -21.02 -17.78
CA PRO A 130 -11.99 -20.73 -16.81
C PRO A 130 -11.51 -20.02 -15.53
N PHE A 131 -10.24 -19.63 -15.48
CA PHE A 131 -9.59 -19.21 -14.26
C PHE A 131 -8.97 -17.82 -14.39
N ASP A 132 -9.17 -17.00 -13.36
CA ASP A 132 -8.66 -15.63 -13.31
C ASP A 132 -7.52 -15.54 -12.28
N ARG A 133 -6.29 -15.51 -12.79
CA ARG A 133 -5.10 -15.39 -11.95
C ARG A 133 -5.11 -14.11 -11.10
N HIS A 134 -5.64 -13.00 -11.61
CA HIS A 134 -5.69 -11.74 -10.85
C HIS A 134 -6.68 -11.85 -9.70
N GLN A 135 -7.83 -12.46 -9.93
CA GLN A 135 -8.80 -12.72 -8.88
C GLN A 135 -8.25 -13.68 -7.82
N ALA A 136 -7.53 -14.73 -8.25
CA ALA A 136 -6.88 -15.67 -7.34
C ALA A 136 -5.81 -15.00 -6.47
N GLU A 137 -4.91 -14.22 -7.07
CA GLU A 137 -3.83 -13.53 -6.37
C GLU A 137 -4.37 -12.46 -5.41
N GLY A 138 -5.43 -11.75 -5.80
CA GLY A 138 -6.00 -10.73 -4.94
C GLY A 138 -6.88 -11.26 -3.82
N ALA A 139 -7.62 -12.35 -4.04
CA ALA A 139 -8.27 -13.07 -2.96
C ALA A 139 -7.24 -13.63 -1.97
N TYR A 140 -6.12 -14.20 -2.46
CA TYR A 140 -5.02 -14.64 -1.60
C TYR A 140 -4.41 -13.49 -0.79
N PHE A 141 -4.23 -12.31 -1.39
CA PHE A 141 -3.72 -11.13 -0.69
C PHE A 141 -4.63 -10.76 0.50
N ILE A 142 -5.94 -10.66 0.29
CA ILE A 142 -6.90 -10.36 1.36
C ILE A 142 -6.89 -11.48 2.41
N ALA A 143 -6.89 -12.74 1.98
CA ALA A 143 -6.86 -13.89 2.88
C ALA A 143 -5.64 -13.87 3.80
N GLU A 144 -4.44 -13.62 3.26
CA GLU A 144 -3.21 -13.58 4.03
C GLU A 144 -3.17 -12.37 4.99
N SER A 145 -3.68 -11.22 4.58
CA SER A 145 -3.81 -10.05 5.48
C SER A 145 -4.74 -10.35 6.65
N LEU A 146 -5.91 -10.96 6.40
CA LEU A 146 -6.85 -11.39 7.44
C LEU A 146 -6.22 -12.45 8.36
N ARG A 147 -5.53 -13.44 7.80
CA ARG A 147 -4.88 -14.52 8.56
C ARG A 147 -3.79 -13.98 9.50
N ARG A 148 -2.99 -13.01 9.06
CA ARG A 148 -1.96 -12.36 9.90
C ARG A 148 -2.55 -11.58 11.06
N ASN A 149 -3.76 -11.05 10.88
CA ASN A 149 -4.51 -10.37 11.93
C ASN A 149 -5.37 -11.33 12.77
N GLY A 150 -5.22 -12.65 12.60
CA GLY A 150 -6.00 -13.66 13.35
C GLY A 150 -7.48 -13.73 12.96
N ASP A 151 -7.88 -13.13 11.83
CA ASP A 151 -9.28 -13.04 11.45
C ASP A 151 -9.75 -14.29 10.68
N PRO A 152 -10.76 -15.04 11.18
CA PRO A 152 -11.23 -16.28 10.56
C PRO A 152 -11.90 -16.07 9.19
N ARG A 153 -12.31 -14.83 8.85
CA ARG A 153 -12.85 -14.50 7.52
C ARG A 153 -11.84 -14.75 6.40
N CYS A 154 -10.55 -14.91 6.72
CA CYS A 154 -9.51 -15.32 5.76
C CYS A 154 -9.88 -16.58 4.96
N ARG A 155 -10.59 -17.54 5.57
CA ARG A 155 -10.96 -18.82 4.94
C ARG A 155 -11.82 -18.64 3.69
N ARG A 156 -12.78 -17.72 3.73
CA ARG A 156 -13.63 -17.39 2.57
C ARG A 156 -12.78 -16.91 1.39
N TYR A 157 -11.79 -16.06 1.66
CA TYR A 157 -10.91 -15.52 0.63
C TYR A 157 -9.87 -16.55 0.16
N PHE A 158 -9.43 -17.49 1.01
CA PHE A 158 -8.65 -18.65 0.56
C PHE A 158 -9.46 -19.57 -0.36
N ALA A 159 -10.74 -19.80 -0.06
CA ALA A 159 -11.64 -20.56 -0.93
C ALA A 159 -11.88 -19.86 -2.28
N GLU A 160 -12.07 -18.54 -2.29
CA GLU A 160 -12.14 -17.74 -3.52
C GLU A 160 -10.82 -17.83 -4.31
N ALA A 161 -9.67 -17.68 -3.64
CA ALA A 161 -8.36 -17.82 -4.28
C ALA A 161 -8.18 -19.20 -4.92
N PHE A 162 -8.66 -20.26 -4.25
CA PHE A 162 -8.62 -21.62 -4.75
C PHE A 162 -9.50 -21.81 -5.99
N ARG A 163 -10.73 -21.26 -5.99
CA ARG A 163 -11.65 -21.35 -7.13
C ARG A 163 -11.06 -20.76 -8.41
N HIS A 164 -10.27 -19.69 -8.30
CA HIS A 164 -9.70 -18.99 -9.45
C HIS A 164 -8.26 -19.39 -9.77
N GLY A 165 -7.56 -20.12 -8.88
CA GLY A 165 -6.15 -20.48 -9.08
C GLY A 165 -5.72 -21.71 -8.27
N PRO A 166 -6.31 -22.89 -8.54
CA PRO A 166 -6.04 -24.10 -7.76
C PRO A 166 -4.60 -24.62 -7.86
N TRP A 167 -3.84 -24.19 -8.87
CA TRP A 167 -2.43 -24.53 -9.09
C TRP A 167 -1.43 -23.66 -8.31
N LEU A 168 -1.88 -22.71 -7.48
CA LEU A 168 -0.98 -21.90 -6.66
C LEU A 168 -0.65 -22.65 -5.35
N PRO A 169 0.53 -23.29 -5.20
CA PRO A 169 0.79 -24.18 -4.06
C PRO A 169 0.76 -23.44 -2.71
N LYS A 170 1.09 -22.15 -2.75
CA LYS A 170 0.99 -21.24 -1.60
C LYS A 170 -0.44 -21.10 -1.03
N VAL A 171 -1.48 -21.22 -1.87
CA VAL A 171 -2.88 -21.08 -1.43
C VAL A 171 -3.23 -22.25 -0.53
N TRP A 172 -2.87 -23.47 -0.95
CA TRP A 172 -3.09 -24.69 -0.18
C TRP A 172 -2.41 -24.68 1.19
N LEU A 173 -1.11 -24.38 1.22
CA LEU A 173 -0.32 -24.36 2.46
C LEU A 173 -0.86 -23.33 3.47
N ARG A 174 -1.30 -22.16 3.02
CA ARG A 174 -1.81 -21.11 3.91
C ARG A 174 -3.26 -21.34 4.32
N ALA A 175 -4.07 -21.96 3.45
CA ALA A 175 -5.42 -22.36 3.78
C ALA A 175 -5.44 -23.40 4.91
N THR A 176 -4.58 -24.43 4.86
CA THR A 176 -4.48 -25.43 5.94
C THR A 176 -4.05 -24.81 7.27
N GLN A 177 -3.06 -23.91 7.24
CA GLN A 177 -2.63 -23.16 8.44
C GLN A 177 -3.74 -22.30 9.05
N SER A 178 -4.71 -21.84 8.26
CA SER A 178 -5.84 -21.04 8.75
C SER A 178 -6.91 -21.85 9.49
N LEU A 179 -6.90 -23.19 9.39
CA LEU A 179 -7.88 -24.06 10.05
C LEU A 179 -7.75 -24.03 11.59
N HIS A 180 -6.58 -23.66 12.10
CA HIS A 180 -6.33 -23.52 13.54
C HIS A 180 -6.75 -22.16 14.12
N LEU A 181 -7.16 -21.19 13.30
CA LEU A 181 -7.68 -19.91 13.79
C LEU A 181 -9.07 -20.11 14.38
N SER A 182 -9.23 -19.91 15.68
CA SER A 182 -10.55 -19.92 16.30
C SER A 182 -11.22 -18.56 16.12
N ALA A 183 -12.54 -18.53 15.94
CA ALA A 183 -13.27 -17.27 16.00
C ALA A 183 -13.19 -16.75 17.43
N HIS A 184 -12.45 -15.67 17.66
CA HIS A 184 -12.56 -14.95 18.92
C HIS A 184 -13.95 -14.29 18.98
N PRO A 185 -14.66 -14.43 20.11
CA PRO A 185 -15.99 -13.83 20.30
C PRO A 185 -15.95 -12.30 20.22
#